data_AF-A0A7S3WQ71-F1
#
_entry.id   AF-A0A7S3WQ71-F1
#
_cell.length_a   1.000
_cell.length_b   1.000
_cell.length_c   1.000
_cell.angle_alpha   90.00
_cell.angle_beta   90.00
_cell.angle_gamma   90.00
#
_symmetry.space_group_name_H-M   'P 1'
#
loop_
_entity.id
_entity.type
_entity.pdbx_description
1 polymer ?
#
loop_
_entity_poly.entity_id
_entity_poly.type
_entity_poly.pdbx_seq_one_letter_code
_entity_poly.pdbx_strand_id
1 'polypeptide(L)'
;GGGGGALACVHLRRGDFVDECRRYEEEARSGHARGWLLAHYERGLSCLPSDEEVRLNLQALGAAAAARGERVAYYGSSDEPAALRGSQPAGTQVATLADSAGLLDAFAAASPEPLHRSVLAPVVDQLVCARASALLLNVFSTFSQLLMAHIGMRRPERVGFVRDLSELAQRDLGVHVDFWRRQNPFDPAKLLGVQVAWDAGRLRMVAAPGVVADV
;
A
#
# COMPACT_ATOMS: atom_id res chain seq x y z
N GLY A 1 28.82 -9.07 8.93
CA GLY A 1 27.80 -8.01 9.00
C GLY A 1 26.47 -8.61 8.63
N GLY A 2 25.55 -8.73 9.58
CA GLY A 2 24.19 -9.21 9.30
C GLY A 2 23.40 -8.06 8.69
N GLY A 3 23.20 -8.08 7.37
CA GLY A 3 22.26 -7.15 6.73
C GLY A 3 20.87 -7.42 7.28
N GLY A 4 20.37 -6.54 8.14
CA GLY A 4 19.05 -6.69 8.76
C GLY A 4 17.98 -6.74 7.66
N GLY A 5 17.20 -7.81 7.64
CA GLY A 5 16.05 -7.90 6.76
C GLY A 5 14.99 -6.88 7.18
N ALA A 6 14.49 -6.10 6.22
CA ALA A 6 13.35 -5.21 6.42
C ALA A 6 12.04 -5.98 6.20
N LEU A 7 11.02 -5.71 6.99
CA LEU A 7 9.67 -6.22 6.74
C LEU A 7 8.94 -5.23 5.83
N ALA A 8 8.43 -5.74 4.70
CA ALA A 8 7.48 -5.03 3.86
C ALA A 8 6.07 -5.58 4.09
N CYS A 9 5.10 -4.72 4.43
CA CYS A 9 3.70 -5.11 4.50
C CYS A 9 2.96 -4.71 3.22
N VAL A 10 2.12 -5.61 2.74
CA VAL A 10 1.24 -5.42 1.59
C VAL A 10 -0.18 -5.67 2.07
N HIS A 11 -1.05 -4.67 1.96
CA HIS A 11 -2.46 -4.81 2.29
C HIS A 11 -3.30 -4.85 1.01
N LEU A 12 -3.73 -6.04 0.60
CA LEU A 12 -4.60 -6.24 -0.54
C LEU A 12 -6.03 -6.49 -0.06
N ARG A 13 -6.96 -5.62 -0.44
CA ARG A 13 -8.39 -5.76 -0.12
C ARG A 13 -9.16 -6.05 -1.39
N ARG A 14 -9.74 -7.24 -1.52
CA ARG A 14 -10.50 -7.65 -2.72
C ARG A 14 -11.92 -8.08 -2.38
N GLY A 15 -12.09 -9.08 -1.53
CA GLY A 15 -13.33 -9.85 -1.31
C GLY A 15 -14.63 -9.07 -1.43
N ASP A 16 -15.13 -8.52 -0.31
CA ASP A 16 -16.35 -7.71 -0.30
C ASP A 16 -16.16 -6.31 -0.93
N PHE A 17 -14.92 -5.95 -1.22
CA PHE A 17 -14.52 -4.64 -1.71
C PHE A 17 -14.80 -4.45 -3.21
N VAL A 18 -15.04 -5.53 -3.96
CA VAL A 18 -15.39 -5.48 -5.38
C VAL A 18 -16.59 -4.56 -5.63
N ASP A 19 -17.66 -4.73 -4.85
CA ASP A 19 -18.88 -3.95 -5.00
C ASP A 19 -18.69 -2.49 -4.58
N GLU A 20 -17.91 -2.25 -3.52
CA GLU A 20 -17.62 -0.92 -3.02
C GLU A 20 -16.75 -0.14 -4.00
N CYS A 21 -15.68 -0.75 -4.52
CA CYS A 21 -14.84 -0.14 -5.54
C CYS A 21 -15.60 0.14 -6.84
N ARG A 22 -16.53 -0.73 -7.25
CA ARG A 22 -17.41 -0.45 -8.39
C ARG A 22 -18.23 0.82 -8.17
N ARG A 23 -18.85 0.98 -6.99
CA ARG A 23 -19.60 2.20 -6.63
C ARG A 23 -18.71 3.43 -6.64
N TYR A 24 -17.47 3.31 -6.15
CA TYR A 24 -16.49 4.39 -6.20
C TYR A 24 -16.11 4.78 -7.63
N GLU A 25 -15.97 3.82 -8.53
CA GLU A 25 -15.71 4.12 -9.94
C GLU A 25 -16.91 4.77 -10.63
N GLU A 26 -18.13 4.31 -10.36
CA GLU A 26 -19.36 4.91 -10.86
C GLU A 26 -19.51 6.35 -10.34
N GLU A 27 -19.29 6.56 -9.04
CA GLU A 27 -19.33 7.88 -8.41
C GLU A 27 -18.28 8.82 -9.03
N ALA A 28 -17.04 8.35 -9.22
CA ALA A 28 -15.97 9.13 -9.85
C ALA A 28 -16.30 9.57 -11.29
N ARG A 29 -17.13 8.82 -12.01
CA ARG A 29 -17.59 9.15 -13.38
C ARG A 29 -18.85 10.03 -13.40
N SER A 30 -19.56 10.17 -12.27
CA SER A 30 -20.89 10.78 -12.22
C SER A 30 -20.92 12.33 -12.24
N GLY A 31 -19.76 12.99 -12.16
CA GLY A 31 -19.68 14.46 -12.04
C GLY A 31 -20.03 15.01 -10.65
N HIS A 32 -20.49 14.17 -9.72
CA HIS A 32 -20.83 14.52 -8.33
C HIS A 32 -19.99 13.74 -7.31
N ALA A 33 -18.77 13.35 -7.69
CA ALA A 33 -17.89 12.58 -6.84
C ALA A 33 -17.47 13.35 -5.58
N ARG A 34 -17.37 12.65 -4.45
CA ARG A 34 -16.72 13.20 -3.25
C ARG A 34 -15.29 13.62 -3.59
N GLY A 35 -14.87 14.80 -3.12
CA GLY A 35 -13.57 15.38 -3.51
C GLY A 35 -12.37 14.49 -3.18
N TRP A 36 -12.39 13.78 -2.05
CA TRP A 36 -11.31 12.85 -1.69
C TRP A 36 -11.21 11.67 -2.67
N LEU A 37 -12.36 11.18 -3.15
CA LEU A 37 -12.46 10.05 -4.06
C LEU A 37 -11.88 10.44 -5.43
N LEU A 38 -12.30 11.60 -5.93
CA LEU A 38 -11.81 12.16 -7.18
C LEU A 38 -10.29 12.37 -7.11
N ALA A 39 -9.80 13.00 -6.03
CA ALA A 39 -8.37 13.23 -5.84
C ALA A 39 -7.54 11.93 -5.82
N HIS A 40 -8.09 10.83 -5.29
CA HIS A 40 -7.40 9.53 -5.32
C HIS A 40 -7.33 8.95 -6.74
N TYR A 41 -8.42 8.99 -7.49
CA TYR A 41 -8.43 8.51 -8.88
C TYR A 41 -7.56 9.38 -9.81
N GLU A 42 -7.57 10.70 -9.65
CA GLU A 42 -6.71 11.63 -10.40
C GLU A 42 -5.21 11.39 -10.15
N ARG A 43 -4.86 10.99 -8.92
CA ARG A 43 -3.50 10.54 -8.55
C ARG A 43 -3.14 9.15 -9.09
N GLY A 44 -4.07 8.50 -9.80
CA GLY A 44 -3.88 7.17 -10.39
C GLY A 44 -3.90 6.03 -9.36
N LEU A 45 -4.51 6.24 -8.20
CA LEU A 45 -4.63 5.22 -7.16
C LEU A 45 -5.69 4.18 -7.57
N SER A 46 -5.44 2.92 -7.20
CA SER A 46 -6.31 1.78 -7.54
C SER A 46 -7.07 1.33 -6.29
N CYS A 47 -8.40 1.33 -6.38
CA CYS A 47 -9.26 0.80 -5.32
C CYS A 47 -9.23 -0.73 -5.32
N LEU A 48 -9.37 -1.32 -6.50
CA LEU A 48 -9.38 -2.77 -6.72
C LEU A 48 -8.27 -3.10 -7.72
N PRO A 49 -7.03 -3.38 -7.25
CA PRO A 49 -5.93 -3.56 -8.16
C PRO A 49 -6.05 -4.86 -8.95
N SER A 50 -5.85 -4.79 -10.26
CA SER A 50 -5.77 -5.97 -11.15
C SER A 50 -4.56 -6.84 -10.80
N ASP A 51 -4.51 -8.09 -11.27
CA ASP A 51 -3.36 -8.96 -11.05
C ASP A 51 -2.06 -8.38 -11.62
N GLU A 52 -2.16 -7.71 -12.76
CA GLU A 52 -1.03 -6.99 -13.36
C GLU A 52 -0.60 -5.81 -12.48
N GLU A 53 -1.55 -5.02 -11.97
CA GLU A 53 -1.25 -3.91 -11.05
C GLU A 53 -0.60 -4.42 -9.77
N VAL A 54 -1.08 -5.52 -9.19
CA VAL A 54 -0.45 -6.14 -8.02
C VAL A 54 1.01 -6.52 -8.33
N ARG A 55 1.24 -7.22 -9.44
CA ARG A 55 2.59 -7.60 -9.88
C ARG A 55 3.51 -6.39 -10.05
N LEU A 56 3.05 -5.35 -10.74
CA LEU A 56 3.84 -4.15 -11.00
C LEU A 56 4.18 -3.39 -9.72
N ASN A 57 3.21 -3.18 -8.83
CA ASN A 57 3.42 -2.45 -7.58
C ASN A 57 4.32 -3.26 -6.60
N LEU A 58 4.28 -4.59 -6.61
CA LEU A 58 5.20 -5.42 -5.83
C LEU A 58 6.64 -5.40 -6.37
N GLN A 59 6.84 -5.47 -7.69
CA GLN A 59 8.17 -5.33 -8.30
C GLN A 59 8.79 -3.97 -7.97
N ALA A 60 7.97 -2.93 -8.09
CA ALA A 60 8.23 -1.56 -7.73
C ALA A 60 8.71 -1.42 -6.27
N LEU A 61 7.94 -1.96 -5.31
CA LEU A 61 8.30 -1.97 -3.89
C LEU A 61 9.65 -2.66 -3.64
N GLY A 62 9.88 -3.81 -4.28
CA GLY A 62 11.14 -4.55 -4.18
C GLY A 62 12.33 -3.81 -4.77
N ALA A 63 12.16 -3.16 -5.93
CA ALA A 63 13.20 -2.35 -6.55
C ALA A 63 13.57 -1.14 -5.68
N ALA A 64 12.59 -0.48 -5.07
CA ALA A 64 12.83 0.63 -4.15
C ALA A 64 13.60 0.18 -2.89
N ALA A 65 13.25 -0.98 -2.32
CA ALA A 65 13.98 -1.55 -1.19
C ALA A 65 15.43 -1.93 -1.58
N ALA A 66 15.62 -2.56 -2.74
CA ALA A 66 16.94 -2.91 -3.25
C ALA A 66 17.81 -1.67 -3.49
N ALA A 67 17.24 -0.56 -3.99
CA ALA A 67 17.93 0.70 -4.17
C ALA A 67 18.42 1.32 -2.84
N ARG A 68 17.77 0.98 -1.71
CA ARG A 68 18.22 1.34 -0.35
C ARG A 68 19.17 0.32 0.26
N GLY A 69 19.54 -0.74 -0.46
CA GLY A 69 20.37 -1.83 0.06
C GLY A 69 19.65 -2.76 1.03
N GLU A 70 18.32 -2.75 1.05
CA GLU A 70 17.48 -3.55 1.95
C GLU A 70 17.10 -4.88 1.30
N ARG A 71 17.17 -5.96 2.06
CA ARG A 71 16.48 -7.22 1.72
C ARG A 71 15.13 -7.21 2.41
N VAL A 72 14.06 -7.29 1.63
CA VAL A 72 12.68 -7.25 2.15
C VAL A 72 12.07 -8.64 2.22
N ALA A 73 11.51 -8.97 3.38
CA ALA A 73 10.55 -10.05 3.54
C ALA A 73 9.14 -9.48 3.41
N TYR A 74 8.28 -10.08 2.59
CA TYR A 74 6.93 -9.58 2.36
C TYR A 74 5.92 -10.29 3.26
N TYR A 75 5.11 -9.49 3.94
CA TYR A 75 3.93 -9.94 4.66
C TYR A 75 2.66 -9.38 3.99
N GLY A 76 1.71 -10.25 3.70
CA GLY A 76 0.44 -9.93 3.08
C GLY A 76 -0.71 -9.99 4.07
N SER A 77 -1.34 -8.85 4.33
CA SER A 77 -2.68 -8.82 4.89
C SER A 77 -3.68 -8.79 3.75
N SER A 78 -4.52 -9.81 3.67
CA SER A 78 -5.52 -9.95 2.62
C SER A 78 -6.72 -10.73 3.11
N ASP A 79 -7.91 -10.30 2.72
CA ASP A 79 -9.14 -11.08 2.88
C ASP A 79 -9.21 -12.25 1.88
N GLU A 80 -8.37 -12.22 0.84
CA GLU A 80 -8.16 -13.32 -0.11
C GLU A 80 -6.66 -13.65 -0.28
N PRO A 81 -6.04 -14.43 0.63
CA PRO A 81 -4.62 -14.76 0.55
C PRO A 81 -4.21 -15.47 -0.74
N ALA A 82 -5.09 -16.30 -1.30
CA ALA A 82 -4.82 -17.02 -2.55
C ALA A 82 -4.68 -16.08 -3.75
N ALA A 83 -5.51 -15.03 -3.82
CA ALA A 83 -5.43 -14.01 -4.87
C ALA A 83 -4.09 -13.28 -4.82
N LEU A 84 -3.64 -12.87 -3.63
CA LEU A 84 -2.34 -12.21 -3.45
C LEU A 84 -1.17 -13.09 -3.93
N ARG A 85 -1.21 -14.40 -3.65
CA ARG A 85 -0.19 -15.35 -4.11
C ARG A 85 -0.22 -15.59 -5.62
N GLY A 86 -1.40 -15.59 -6.22
CA GLY A 86 -1.57 -15.77 -7.67
C GLY A 86 -1.00 -14.60 -8.48
N SER A 87 -1.03 -13.40 -7.92
CA SER A 87 -0.62 -12.17 -8.61
C SER A 87 0.83 -11.73 -8.30
N GLN A 88 1.56 -12.44 -7.45
CA GLN A 88 2.91 -12.04 -7.06
C GLN A 88 3.94 -12.26 -8.19
N PRO A 89 4.96 -11.40 -8.35
CA PRO A 89 6.04 -11.63 -9.31
C PRO A 89 6.81 -12.91 -9.01
N ALA A 90 7.31 -13.59 -10.05
CA ALA A 90 8.15 -14.77 -9.88
C ALA A 90 9.33 -14.50 -8.93
N GLY A 91 9.57 -15.42 -7.99
CA GLY A 91 10.61 -15.28 -6.97
C GLY A 91 10.27 -14.35 -5.80
N THR A 92 9.11 -13.70 -5.81
CA THR A 92 8.59 -12.97 -4.63
C THR A 92 7.74 -13.93 -3.81
N GLN A 93 8.03 -14.06 -2.52
CA GLN A 93 7.20 -14.82 -1.59
C GLN A 93 6.56 -13.87 -0.58
N VAL A 94 5.23 -13.79 -0.60
CA VAL A 94 4.45 -13.05 0.38
C VAL A 94 3.86 -14.02 1.39
N ALA A 95 4.35 -13.97 2.62
CA ALA A 95 3.79 -14.74 3.73
C ALA A 95 2.50 -14.07 4.23
N THR A 96 1.51 -14.84 4.66
CA THR A 96 0.30 -14.30 5.29
C THR A 96 0.10 -14.90 6.68
N LEU A 97 -0.89 -14.41 7.43
CA LEU A 97 -1.26 -15.00 8.71
C LEU A 97 -1.60 -16.50 8.57
N ALA A 98 -2.16 -16.92 7.44
CA ALA A 98 -2.50 -18.31 7.17
C ALA A 98 -1.26 -19.23 7.08
N ASP A 99 -0.09 -18.68 6.76
CA ASP A 99 1.18 -19.43 6.75
C ASP A 99 1.82 -19.53 8.14
N SER A 100 1.32 -18.74 9.09
CA SER A 100 1.89 -18.64 10.44
C SER A 100 1.17 -19.59 11.38
N ALA A 101 1.56 -20.87 11.33
CA ALA A 101 1.01 -21.90 12.21
C ALA A 101 1.11 -21.48 13.69
N GLY A 102 -0.04 -21.41 14.37
CA GLY A 102 -0.12 -21.12 15.80
C GLY A 102 0.04 -19.63 16.19
N LEU A 103 0.33 -18.71 15.27
CA LEU A 103 0.45 -17.28 15.63
C LEU A 103 -0.88 -16.73 16.14
N LEU A 104 -1.97 -17.01 15.41
CA LEU A 104 -3.31 -16.57 15.81
C LEU A 104 -3.75 -17.23 17.12
N ASP A 105 -3.37 -18.49 17.35
CA ASP A 105 -3.65 -19.21 18.60
C ASP A 105 -2.88 -18.63 19.78
N ALA A 106 -1.62 -18.26 19.59
CA ALA A 106 -0.81 -17.60 20.61
C ALA A 106 -1.40 -16.24 21.00
N PHE A 107 -1.85 -15.44 20.02
CA PHE A 107 -2.55 -14.18 20.29
C PHE A 107 -3.88 -14.42 21.00
N ALA A 108 -4.64 -15.45 20.63
CA ALA A 108 -5.91 -15.77 21.27
C ALA A 108 -5.69 -16.18 22.74
N ALA A 109 -4.66 -16.97 23.01
CA ALA A 109 -4.30 -17.41 24.36
C ALA A 109 -3.77 -16.27 25.24
N ALA A 110 -3.14 -15.25 24.65
CA ALA A 110 -2.65 -14.07 25.36
C ALA A 110 -3.71 -12.98 25.57
N SER A 111 -4.87 -13.07 24.90
CA SER A 111 -5.94 -12.09 25.01
C SER A 111 -6.66 -12.24 26.37
N PRO A 112 -6.89 -11.14 27.12
CA PRO A 112 -7.60 -11.19 28.39
C PRO A 112 -9.08 -11.61 28.25
N GLU A 113 -9.65 -11.37 27.07
CA GLU A 113 -11.01 -11.78 26.72
C GLU A 113 -10.99 -12.75 25.52
N PRO A 114 -11.87 -13.77 25.49
CA PRO A 114 -11.97 -14.68 24.36
C PRO A 114 -12.50 -13.94 23.13
N LEU A 115 -11.59 -13.61 22.21
CA LEU A 115 -11.93 -12.98 20.94
C LEU A 115 -12.15 -14.04 19.86
N HIS A 116 -13.21 -13.84 19.06
CA HIS A 116 -13.45 -14.69 17.90
C HIS A 116 -12.34 -14.53 16.86
N ARG A 117 -11.91 -15.63 16.22
CA ARG A 117 -10.78 -15.62 15.26
C ARG A 117 -10.96 -14.62 14.11
N SER A 118 -12.20 -14.41 13.65
CA SER A 118 -12.49 -13.45 12.58
C SER A 118 -12.25 -11.99 12.99
N VAL A 119 -12.27 -11.67 14.28
CA VAL A 119 -11.92 -10.35 14.81
C VAL A 119 -10.42 -10.28 15.10
N LEU A 120 -9.85 -11.36 15.64
CA LEU A 120 -8.44 -11.39 16.02
C LEU A 120 -7.51 -11.38 14.80
N ALA A 121 -7.84 -12.09 13.73
CA ALA A 121 -7.02 -12.17 12.53
C ALA A 121 -6.67 -10.77 11.93
N PRO A 122 -7.64 -9.89 11.63
CA PRO A 122 -7.31 -8.56 11.12
C PRO A 122 -6.55 -7.69 12.14
N VAL A 123 -6.77 -7.89 13.45
CA VAL A 123 -5.99 -7.17 14.48
C VAL A 123 -4.53 -7.62 14.46
N VAL A 124 -4.27 -8.93 14.40
CA VAL A 124 -2.91 -9.47 14.29
C VAL A 124 -2.24 -8.98 13.01
N ASP A 125 -2.95 -8.99 11.88
CA ASP A 125 -2.43 -8.43 10.63
C ASP A 125 -2.04 -6.96 10.79
N GLN A 126 -2.89 -6.13 11.38
CA GLN A 126 -2.57 -4.72 11.63
C GLN A 126 -1.33 -4.57 12.52
N LEU A 127 -1.21 -5.37 13.58
CA LEU A 127 -0.06 -5.30 14.49
C LEU A 127 1.25 -5.74 13.84
N VAL A 128 1.22 -6.80 13.02
CA VAL A 128 2.39 -7.27 12.24
C VAL A 128 2.77 -6.21 11.19
N CYS A 129 1.80 -5.75 10.40
CA CYS A 129 2.02 -4.72 9.39
C CYS A 129 2.48 -3.40 9.98
N ALA A 130 2.01 -3.05 11.18
CA ALA A 130 2.43 -1.84 11.89
C ALA A 130 3.87 -1.92 12.37
N ARG A 131 4.60 -3.03 12.15
CA ARG A 131 6.05 -3.13 12.38
C ARG A 131 6.87 -3.01 11.10
N ALA A 132 6.25 -3.05 9.93
CA ALA A 132 6.93 -2.90 8.65
C ALA A 132 7.59 -1.53 8.49
N SER A 133 8.69 -1.50 7.73
CA SER A 133 9.37 -0.27 7.30
C SER A 133 8.96 0.15 5.89
N ALA A 134 8.44 -0.77 5.08
CA ALA A 134 7.87 -0.48 3.77
C ALA A 134 6.42 -0.99 3.72
N LEU A 135 5.50 -0.17 3.23
CA LEU A 135 4.08 -0.47 3.22
C LEU A 135 3.49 -0.17 1.85
N LEU A 136 2.73 -1.12 1.32
CA LEU A 136 1.91 -0.95 0.12
C LEU A 136 0.45 -1.19 0.49
N LEU A 137 -0.30 -0.10 0.58
CA LEU A 137 -1.62 -0.06 1.23
C LEU A 137 -2.75 0.18 0.24
N ASN A 138 -3.98 -0.07 0.67
CA ASN A 138 -5.18 0.32 -0.06
C ASN A 138 -5.76 1.60 0.55
N VAL A 139 -5.58 2.74 -0.12
CA VAL A 139 -6.01 4.06 0.37
C VAL A 139 -7.52 4.15 0.65
N PHE A 140 -8.32 3.33 -0.04
CA PHE A 140 -9.77 3.30 0.11
C PHE A 140 -10.21 2.47 1.31
N SER A 141 -9.32 1.67 1.91
CA SER A 141 -9.64 0.78 3.02
C SER A 141 -9.44 1.43 4.39
N THR A 142 -10.45 1.32 5.25
CA THR A 142 -10.36 1.72 6.67
C THR A 142 -9.32 0.90 7.44
N PHE A 143 -9.06 -0.34 7.03
CA PHE A 143 -7.97 -1.16 7.56
C PHE A 143 -6.61 -0.47 7.39
N SER A 144 -6.33 0.04 6.19
CA SER A 144 -5.08 0.76 5.92
C SER A 144 -5.00 2.08 6.68
N GLN A 145 -6.12 2.75 6.90
CA GLN A 145 -6.17 3.97 7.72
C GLN A 145 -5.87 3.70 9.20
N LEU A 146 -6.43 2.64 9.77
CA LEU A 146 -6.13 2.20 11.13
C LEU A 146 -4.66 1.78 11.27
N LEU A 147 -4.12 1.09 10.26
CA LEU A 147 -2.71 0.74 10.22
C LEU A 147 -1.81 2.00 10.22
N MET A 148 -2.13 3.01 9.42
CA MET A 148 -1.39 4.29 9.44
C MET A 148 -1.48 4.98 10.82
N ALA A 149 -2.64 4.94 11.47
CA ALA A 149 -2.80 5.45 12.82
C ALA A 149 -1.93 4.68 13.84
N HIS A 150 -1.89 3.35 13.80
CA HIS A 150 -1.00 2.54 14.64
C HIS A 150 0.47 2.91 14.44
N ILE A 151 0.86 3.23 13.21
CA ILE A 151 2.23 3.65 12.89
C ILE A 151 2.53 5.05 13.44
N GLY A 152 1.61 6.01 13.29
CA GLY A 152 1.76 7.36 13.87
C GLY A 152 1.86 7.34 15.40
N MET A 153 1.12 6.43 16.04
CA MET A 153 1.14 6.22 17.49
C MET A 153 2.45 5.58 18.02
N ARG A 154 3.42 5.23 17.17
CA ARG A 154 4.78 4.85 17.63
C ARG A 154 5.57 6.04 18.18
N ARG A 155 5.22 7.26 17.77
CA ARG A 155 5.80 8.53 18.22
C ARG A 155 4.67 9.53 18.53
N PRO A 156 3.85 9.28 19.56
CA PRO A 156 2.68 10.11 19.84
C PRO A 156 3.03 11.57 20.16
N GLU A 157 4.26 11.83 20.61
CA GLU A 157 4.81 13.16 20.89
C GLU A 157 5.19 13.96 19.64
N ARG A 158 5.29 13.30 18.46
CA ARG A 158 5.69 13.95 17.19
C ARG A 158 4.62 13.86 16.10
N VAL A 159 3.93 12.72 16.01
CA VAL A 159 2.97 12.43 14.93
C VAL A 159 1.57 12.21 15.51
N GLY A 160 1.43 11.30 16.47
CA GLY A 160 0.12 10.99 17.07
C GLY A 160 -0.82 10.22 16.13
N PHE A 161 -2.12 10.31 16.40
CA PHE A 161 -3.15 9.66 15.59
C PHE A 161 -3.37 10.45 14.30
N VAL A 162 -3.05 9.84 13.16
CA VAL A 162 -3.20 10.46 11.85
C VAL A 162 -3.85 9.50 10.88
N ARG A 163 -4.68 10.04 9.99
CA ARG A 163 -5.31 9.27 8.91
C ARG A 163 -4.33 8.94 7.80
N ASP A 164 -3.48 9.89 7.43
CA ASP A 164 -2.46 9.76 6.39
C ASP A 164 -1.11 10.26 6.93
N LEU A 165 -0.03 9.53 6.66
CA LEU A 165 1.31 9.92 7.07
C LEU A 165 1.93 10.86 6.03
N SER A 166 2.21 12.11 6.43
CA SER A 166 2.99 13.05 5.61
C SER A 166 4.39 12.52 5.35
N GLU A 167 5.06 13.01 4.29
CA GLU A 167 6.43 12.60 4.00
C GLU A 167 7.41 12.85 5.16
N LEU A 168 7.21 13.96 5.88
CA LEU A 168 7.99 14.27 7.08
C LEU A 168 7.74 13.25 8.19
N ALA A 169 6.47 12.91 8.45
CA ALA A 169 6.11 11.89 9.44
C ALA A 169 6.64 10.51 9.06
N GLN A 170 6.61 10.15 7.78
CA GLN A 170 7.17 8.91 7.26
C GLN A 170 8.70 8.83 7.52
N ARG A 171 9.44 9.91 7.21
CA ARG A 171 10.87 10.01 7.52
C ARG A 171 11.16 9.91 9.02
N ASP A 172 10.39 10.62 9.84
CA ASP A 172 10.55 10.62 11.30
C ASP A 172 10.28 9.24 11.92
N LEU A 173 9.37 8.47 11.33
CA LEU A 173 9.00 7.13 11.77
C LEU A 173 9.85 6.03 11.12
N GLY A 174 10.71 6.37 10.15
CA GLY A 174 11.53 5.41 9.40
C GLY A 174 10.68 4.43 8.59
N VAL A 175 9.55 4.91 8.05
CA VAL A 175 8.66 4.10 7.21
C VAL A 175 8.53 4.71 5.82
N HIS A 176 8.17 3.87 4.85
CA HIS A 176 7.78 4.28 3.52
C HIS A 176 6.39 3.73 3.23
N VAL A 177 5.43 4.61 2.97
CA VAL A 177 4.04 4.24 2.69
C VAL A 177 3.70 4.61 1.26
N ASP A 178 3.40 3.58 0.47
CA ASP A 178 2.83 3.67 -0.86
C ASP A 178 1.42 3.10 -0.89
N PHE A 179 0.71 3.40 -1.97
CA PHE A 179 -0.64 2.90 -2.22
C PHE A 179 -0.71 2.21 -3.58
N TRP A 180 -1.63 1.26 -3.72
CA TRP A 180 -1.91 0.61 -5.00
C TRP A 180 -2.17 1.64 -6.10
N ARG A 181 -1.51 1.45 -7.26
CA ARG A 181 -1.67 2.30 -8.43
C ARG A 181 -2.11 1.52 -9.65
N ARG A 182 -2.93 2.17 -10.50
CA ARG A 182 -3.46 1.62 -11.75
C ARG A 182 -2.41 1.39 -12.85
N GLN A 183 -1.23 1.98 -12.70
CA GLN A 183 -0.11 1.90 -13.64
C GLN A 183 1.20 1.89 -12.85
N ASN A 184 2.32 1.53 -13.49
CA ASN A 184 3.63 1.44 -12.84
C ASN A 184 3.93 2.73 -12.03
N PRO A 185 4.07 2.64 -10.69
CA PRO A 185 4.34 3.79 -9.82
C PRO A 185 5.71 4.44 -10.10
N PHE A 186 6.62 3.73 -10.77
CA PHE A 186 7.97 4.19 -11.11
C PHE A 186 8.14 4.54 -12.58
N ASP A 187 7.06 4.86 -13.31
CA ASP A 187 7.20 5.54 -14.60
C ASP A 187 7.99 6.85 -14.37
N PRO A 188 9.23 6.97 -14.89
CA PRO A 188 10.07 8.15 -14.68
C PRO A 188 9.36 9.42 -15.14
N ALA A 189 8.46 9.32 -16.13
CA ALA A 189 7.66 10.45 -16.58
C ALA A 189 6.76 10.98 -15.44
N LYS A 190 6.11 10.10 -14.67
CA LYS A 190 5.25 10.52 -13.55
C LYS A 190 6.04 10.97 -12.30
N LEU A 191 7.22 10.40 -12.06
CA LEU A 191 8.10 10.80 -10.94
C LEU A 191 8.80 12.15 -11.17
N LEU A 192 9.02 12.53 -12.43
CA LEU A 192 9.62 13.82 -12.82
C LEU A 192 8.57 14.91 -13.07
N GLY A 193 7.29 14.66 -12.78
CA GLY A 193 6.21 15.59 -13.12
C GLY A 193 6.09 15.83 -14.63
N VAL A 194 6.47 14.87 -15.46
CA VAL A 194 6.37 14.94 -16.93
C VAL A 194 5.11 14.22 -17.38
N GLN A 195 4.15 14.95 -17.92
CA GLN A 195 3.01 14.40 -18.63
C GLN A 195 3.46 13.89 -20.00
N VAL A 196 3.12 12.64 -20.33
CA VAL A 196 3.33 12.10 -21.68
C VAL A 196 2.05 12.33 -22.47
N ALA A 197 2.13 13.11 -23.55
CA ALA A 197 1.04 13.36 -24.48
C ALA A 197 1.31 12.68 -25.83
N TRP A 198 0.28 12.07 -26.39
CA TRP A 198 0.28 11.63 -27.79
C TRP A 198 -0.24 12.78 -28.66
N ASP A 199 0.61 13.30 -29.54
CA ASP A 199 0.27 14.39 -30.46
C ASP A 199 0.74 14.04 -31.87
N ALA A 200 -0.17 14.10 -32.84
CA ALA A 200 0.08 13.81 -34.26
C ALA A 200 0.88 12.51 -34.53
N GLY A 201 0.59 11.44 -33.78
CA GLY A 201 1.26 10.14 -33.95
C GLY A 201 2.69 10.08 -33.44
N ARG A 202 3.13 11.04 -32.61
CA ARG A 202 4.43 11.03 -31.93
C ARG A 202 4.25 11.14 -30.42
N LEU A 203 5.11 10.43 -29.68
CA LEU A 203 5.20 10.52 -28.22
C LEU A 203 5.89 11.84 -27.85
N ARG A 204 5.22 12.71 -27.07
CA ARG A 204 5.80 13.94 -26.53
C ARG A 204 5.85 13.90 -25.00
N MET A 205 6.99 14.27 -24.44
CA MET A 205 7.20 14.47 -23.01
C MET A 205 7.00 15.95 -22.68
N VAL A 206 6.07 16.28 -21.81
CA VAL A 206 5.73 17.66 -21.41
C VAL A 206 5.94 17.80 -19.91
N ALA A 207 6.85 18.66 -19.47
CA ALA A 207 6.99 18.98 -18.04
C ALA A 207 5.68 19.62 -17.54
N ALA A 208 5.18 19.18 -16.39
CA ALA A 208 3.99 19.76 -15.77
C ALA A 208 4.23 21.25 -15.48
N PRO A 209 3.20 22.10 -15.63
CA PRO A 209 3.34 23.51 -15.36
C PRO A 209 3.77 23.71 -13.89
N GLY A 210 4.96 24.25 -13.67
CA GLY A 210 5.47 24.62 -12.34
C GLY A 210 6.83 24.03 -11.94
N VAL A 211 7.40 23.09 -12.70
CA VAL A 211 8.77 22.62 -12.46
C VAL A 211 9.73 23.36 -13.40
N VAL A 212 10.14 24.56 -12.97
CA VAL A 212 11.37 25.17 -13.50
C VAL A 212 12.52 24.51 -12.73
N ALA A 213 13.22 23.59 -13.39
CA ALA A 213 14.55 23.19 -12.95
C ALA A 213 15.55 24.02 -13.76
N ASP A 214 16.13 25.03 -13.12
CA ASP A 214 17.34 25.68 -13.63
C ASP A 214 18.47 24.65 -13.62
N VAL A 215 19.18 24.54 -14.75
CA VAL A 215 20.48 23.85 -14.87
C VAL A 215 21.57 24.90 -14.96
#